data_AF-A0A316JML8-F1
#
_entry.id   AF-A0A316JML8-F1
#
_cell.length_a   1.000
_cell.length_b   1.000
_cell.length_c   1.000
_cell.angle_alpha   90.00
_cell.angle_beta   90.00
_cell.angle_gamma   90.00
#
_symmetry.space_group_name_H-M   'P 1'
#
loop_
_entity.id
_entity.type
_entity.pdbx_description
1 polymer ?
#
loop_
_entity_poly.entity_id
_entity_poly.type
_entity_poly.pdbx_seq_one_letter_code
_entity_poly.pdbx_strand_id
1 'polypeptide(L)'
;MVGLNLLILLVMAHFVCDFTLQSDRMALEKVPGKDVTLSWRWWITAHAGTHGLAVGLLTGIPLLGALEWGTHILIDWSKSKFRFSLVADQALHLACKCLWVLLIAASV
;
A
#
# COMPACT_ATOMS: atom_id res chain seq x y z
N MET A 1 -10.64 -20.05 8.49
CA MET A 1 -9.35 -20.47 7.90
C MET A 1 -9.01 -19.65 6.64
N VAL A 2 -9.93 -19.50 5.68
CA VAL A 2 -9.68 -18.76 4.42
C VAL A 2 -9.29 -17.29 4.64
N GLY A 3 -10.02 -16.54 5.49
CA GLY A 3 -9.74 -15.13 5.75
C GLY A 3 -8.37 -14.87 6.39
N LEU A 4 -7.94 -15.74 7.32
CA LEU A 4 -6.61 -15.63 7.94
C LEU A 4 -5.49 -15.89 6.91
N ASN A 5 -5.65 -16.89 6.04
CA ASN A 5 -4.68 -17.18 5.00
C ASN A 5 -4.54 -16.00 4.02
N LEU A 6 -5.67 -15.40 3.63
CA LEU A 6 -5.66 -14.20 2.79
C LEU A 6 -4.97 -13.03 3.50
N LEU A 7 -5.27 -12.78 4.78
CA LEU A 7 -4.61 -11.73 5.55
C LEU A 7 -3.09 -11.91 5.54
N ILE A 8 -2.61 -13.12 5.84
CA ILE A 8 -1.17 -13.43 5.82
C ILE A 8 -0.57 -13.13 4.45
N LEU A 9 -1.21 -13.55 3.36
CA LEU A 9 -0.74 -13.27 2.00
C LEU A 9 -0.69 -11.77 1.70
N LEU A 10 -1.71 -11.00 2.09
CA LEU A 10 -1.73 -9.55 1.88
C LEU A 10 -0.65 -8.82 2.68
N VAL A 11 -0.34 -9.29 3.90
CA VAL A 11 0.76 -8.77 4.72
C VAL A 11 2.11 -9.09 4.09
N MET A 12 2.32 -10.32 3.64
CA MET A 12 3.56 -10.70 2.96
C MET A 12 3.76 -9.91 1.66
N ALA A 13 2.70 -9.73 0.87
CA ALA A 13 2.75 -8.95 -0.36
C ALA A 13 3.09 -7.48 -0.10
N HIS A 14 2.51 -6.89 0.95
CA HIS A 14 2.88 -5.56 1.41
C HIS A 14 4.38 -5.45 1.68
N PHE A 15 4.97 -6.42 2.39
CA PHE A 15 6.41 -6.41 2.65
C PHE A 15 7.25 -6.56 1.37
N VAL A 16 6.83 -7.39 0.43
CA VAL A 16 7.49 -7.48 -0.89
C VAL A 16 7.46 -6.13 -1.60
N CYS A 17 6.30 -5.46 -1.63
CA CYS A 17 6.14 -4.17 -2.28
C CYS A 17 6.99 -3.07 -1.62
N ASP A 18 6.99 -2.96 -0.29
CA ASP A 18 7.67 -1.87 0.44
C ASP A 18 9.18 -2.06 0.63
N PHE A 19 9.64 -3.31 0.76
CA PHE A 19 11.03 -3.58 1.14
C PHE A 19 11.84 -4.27 0.05
N THR A 20 11.19 -4.95 -0.90
CA THR A 20 11.90 -5.66 -1.98
C THR A 20 11.80 -4.92 -3.31
N LEU A 21 10.61 -4.44 -3.67
CA LEU A 21 10.36 -3.82 -4.97
C LEU A 21 10.53 -2.29 -4.94
N GLN A 22 10.36 -1.67 -3.78
CA GLN A 22 10.64 -0.25 -3.62
C GLN A 22 12.16 -0.02 -3.55
N SER A 23 12.69 0.74 -4.50
CA SER A 23 14.07 1.24 -4.43
C SER A 23 14.20 2.42 -3.47
N ASP A 24 15.42 2.66 -2.98
CA ASP A 24 15.74 3.85 -2.16
C ASP A 24 15.33 5.16 -2.85
N ARG A 25 15.51 5.23 -4.18
CA ARG A 25 15.09 6.39 -4.96
C ARG A 25 13.57 6.60 -4.88
N MET A 26 12.79 5.55 -5.08
CA MET A 26 11.32 5.64 -4.98
C MET A 26 10.90 6.05 -3.57
N ALA A 27 11.52 5.48 -2.53
CA ALA A 27 11.22 5.81 -1.14
C ALA A 27 11.44 7.30 -0.83
N LEU A 28 12.47 7.92 -1.43
CA LEU A 28 12.78 9.33 -1.26
C LEU A 28 11.94 10.24 -2.15
N GLU A 29 11.86 9.94 -3.45
CA GLU A 29 11.23 10.83 -4.44
C GLU A 29 9.70 10.72 -4.46
N LYS A 30 9.07 9.73 -3.79
CA LYS A 30 7.60 9.72 -3.57
C LYS A 30 7.10 10.80 -2.63
N VAL A 31 8.02 11.49 -1.94
CA VAL A 31 7.72 12.56 -0.98
C VAL A 31 7.64 13.92 -1.69
N PRO A 32 6.57 14.72 -1.52
CA PRO A 32 6.48 16.04 -2.14
C PRO A 32 7.68 16.94 -1.87
N GLY A 33 8.26 17.50 -2.93
CA GLY A 33 9.42 18.39 -2.84
C GLY A 33 10.77 17.68 -2.72
N LYS A 34 10.80 16.36 -2.93
CA LYS A 34 12.02 15.55 -3.04
C LYS A 34 12.30 15.06 -4.46
N ASP A 35 11.52 15.50 -5.43
CA ASP A 35 11.59 15.18 -6.84
C ASP A 35 12.99 15.52 -7.39
N VAL A 36 13.66 14.54 -8.02
CA VAL A 36 14.94 14.77 -8.72
C VAL A 36 14.85 14.28 -10.16
N THR A 37 14.28 13.09 -10.36
CA THR A 37 14.22 12.42 -11.67
C THR A 37 12.84 12.48 -12.30
N LEU A 38 11.80 12.37 -11.50
CA LEU A 38 10.41 12.42 -11.93
C LEU A 38 9.58 13.09 -10.83
N SER A 39 8.41 13.63 -11.19
CA SER A 39 7.52 14.22 -10.19
C SER A 39 7.15 13.20 -9.11
N TRP A 40 7.10 13.64 -7.83
CA TRP A 40 6.67 12.77 -6.73
C TRP A 40 5.31 12.13 -6.97
N ARG A 41 4.43 12.81 -7.74
CA ARG A 41 3.12 12.29 -8.12
C ARG A 41 3.24 10.98 -8.88
N TRP A 42 4.21 10.85 -9.79
CA TRP A 42 4.45 9.60 -10.48
C TRP A 42 5.03 8.54 -9.54
N TRP A 43 5.99 8.91 -8.68
CA TRP A 43 6.58 7.98 -7.73
C TRP A 43 5.57 7.40 -6.74
N ILE A 44 4.77 8.24 -6.08
CA ILE A 44 3.75 7.80 -5.13
C ILE A 44 2.64 7.01 -5.84
N THR A 45 2.25 7.43 -7.04
CA THR A 45 1.21 6.74 -7.82
C THR A 45 1.68 5.35 -8.25
N ALA A 46 2.92 5.21 -8.72
CA ALA A 46 3.49 3.92 -9.13
C ALA A 46 3.73 2.98 -7.94
N HIS A 47 4.23 3.54 -6.83
CA HIS A 47 4.43 2.80 -5.59
C HIS A 47 3.11 2.21 -5.08
N ALA A 48 2.11 3.08 -4.86
CA ALA A 48 0.80 2.66 -4.39
C ALA A 48 0.07 1.77 -5.42
N GLY A 49 0.31 1.97 -6.72
CA GLY A 49 -0.21 1.11 -7.79
C GLY A 49 0.33 -0.30 -7.73
N THR A 50 1.57 -0.49 -7.27
CA THR A 50 2.18 -1.81 -7.06
C THR A 50 1.48 -2.56 -5.93
N HIS A 51 1.13 -1.86 -4.84
CA HIS A 51 0.31 -2.42 -3.75
C HIS A 51 -1.11 -2.73 -4.20
N GLY A 52 -1.73 -1.81 -4.96
CA GLY A 52 -3.05 -2.02 -5.54
C GLY A 52 -3.10 -3.24 -6.47
N LEU A 53 -2.08 -3.42 -7.32
CA LEU A 53 -1.92 -4.60 -8.16
C LEU A 53 -1.82 -5.88 -7.30
N ALA A 54 -0.98 -5.88 -6.27
CA ALA A 54 -0.82 -7.04 -5.39
C ALA A 54 -2.14 -7.43 -4.70
N VAL A 55 -2.89 -6.45 -4.16
CA VAL A 55 -4.21 -6.70 -3.56
C VAL A 55 -5.20 -7.21 -4.60
N GLY A 56 -5.27 -6.60 -5.78
CA GLY A 56 -6.19 -7.04 -6.84
C GLY A 56 -5.93 -8.47 -7.30
N LEU A 57 -4.66 -8.86 -7.44
CA LEU A 57 -4.27 -10.23 -7.83
C LEU A 57 -4.58 -11.26 -6.74
N LEU A 58 -4.25 -10.96 -5.48
CA LEU A 58 -4.41 -11.91 -4.37
C LEU A 58 -5.87 -12.08 -3.92
N THR A 59 -6.69 -11.04 -4.08
CA THR A 59 -8.13 -11.11 -3.77
C THR A 59 -8.96 -11.59 -4.96
N GLY A 60 -8.45 -11.49 -6.18
CA GLY A 60 -9.22 -11.68 -7.41
C GLY A 60 -10.21 -10.56 -7.70
N ILE A 61 -10.14 -9.44 -6.97
CA ILE A 61 -11.10 -8.32 -7.05
C ILE A 61 -10.35 -7.04 -7.42
N PRO A 62 -10.31 -6.65 -8.71
CA PRO A 62 -9.59 -5.45 -9.15
C PRO A 62 -10.04 -4.16 -8.46
N LEU A 63 -11.32 -4.07 -8.07
CA LEU A 63 -11.85 -2.91 -7.35
C LEU A 63 -11.22 -2.74 -5.96
N LEU A 64 -10.96 -3.83 -5.22
CA LEU A 64 -10.21 -3.75 -3.96
C LEU A 64 -8.76 -3.33 -4.21
N GLY A 65 -8.16 -3.74 -5.33
CA GLY A 65 -6.86 -3.23 -5.76
C GLY A 65 -6.87 -1.71 -6.00
N ALA A 66 -7.90 -1.18 -6.66
CA ALA A 66 -8.04 0.27 -6.86
C ALA A 66 -8.27 1.04 -5.54
N LEU A 67 -9.01 0.45 -4.60
CA LEU A 67 -9.22 1.03 -3.26
C LEU A 67 -7.92 1.00 -2.43
N GLU A 68 -7.16 -0.09 -2.46
CA GLU A 68 -5.81 -0.14 -1.90
C GLU A 68 -4.94 0.96 -2.53
N TRP A 69 -4.93 1.07 -3.85
CA TRP A 69 -4.12 2.09 -4.53
C TRP A 69 -4.43 3.51 -4.00
N GLY A 70 -5.70 3.88 -3.92
CA GLY A 70 -6.12 5.18 -3.39
C GLY A 70 -5.76 5.36 -1.91
N THR A 71 -6.08 4.39 -1.06
CA THR A 71 -5.79 4.46 0.39
C THR A 71 -4.30 4.49 0.68
N HIS A 72 -3.50 3.74 -0.07
CA HIS A 72 -2.05 3.69 0.07
C HIS A 72 -1.41 5.05 -0.27
N ILE A 73 -1.85 5.71 -1.35
CA ILE A 73 -1.46 7.11 -1.63
C ILE A 73 -1.77 8.01 -0.43
N LEU A 74 -2.97 7.88 0.15
CA LEU A 74 -3.39 8.72 1.28
C LEU A 74 -2.53 8.47 2.53
N ILE A 75 -2.20 7.22 2.86
CA ILE A 75 -1.36 6.90 4.02
C ILE A 75 0.06 7.45 3.81
N ASP A 76 0.69 7.16 2.68
CA ASP A 76 2.06 7.59 2.40
C ASP A 76 2.22 9.12 2.33
N TRP A 77 1.24 9.77 1.70
CA TRP A 77 1.20 11.23 1.68
C TRP A 77 0.97 11.80 3.07
N SER A 78 0.10 11.18 3.87
CA SER A 78 -0.16 11.59 5.26
C SER A 78 1.08 11.41 6.14
N LYS A 79 1.86 10.33 5.97
CA LYS A 79 3.16 10.17 6.63
C LYS A 79 4.07 11.35 6.32
N SER A 80 4.19 11.69 5.05
CA SER A 80 5.05 12.78 4.59
C SER A 80 4.62 14.13 5.13
N LYS A 81 3.30 14.37 5.17
CA LYS A 81 2.70 15.63 5.62
C LYS A 81 2.73 15.80 7.14
N PHE A 82 2.37 14.76 7.89
CA PHE A 82 2.21 14.82 9.35
C PHE A 82 3.42 14.25 10.11
N ARG A 83 4.39 13.67 9.41
CA ARG A 83 5.68 13.19 9.93
C ARG A 83 5.56 12.20 11.09
N PHE A 84 4.59 11.28 11.03
CA PHE A 84 4.52 10.19 11.99
C PHE A 84 5.58 9.11 11.71
N SER A 85 5.82 8.24 12.70
CA SER A 85 6.90 7.24 12.66
C SER A 85 6.67 6.16 11.60
N LEU A 86 7.76 5.51 11.16
CA LEU A 86 7.68 4.36 10.25
C LEU A 86 6.86 3.21 10.84
N VAL A 87 6.88 3.02 12.17
CA VAL A 87 6.05 2.00 12.81
C VAL A 87 4.55 2.32 12.67
N ALA A 88 4.17 3.58 12.87
CA ALA A 88 2.78 4.01 12.69
C ALA A 88 2.33 3.88 11.23
N ASP A 89 3.22 4.21 10.29
CA ASP A 89 3.00 4.02 8.86
C ASP A 89 2.69 2.56 8.52
N GLN A 90 3.57 1.64 8.91
CA GLN A 90 3.40 0.23 8.62
C GLN A 90 2.15 -0.33 9.30
N ALA A 91 1.83 0.10 10.52
CA ALA A 91 0.60 -0.30 11.20
C ALA A 91 -0.67 0.11 10.43
N LEU A 92 -0.71 1.31 9.84
CA LEU A 92 -1.84 1.78 9.03
C LEU A 92 -2.01 0.92 7.77
N HIS A 93 -0.91 0.55 7.11
CA HIS A 93 -0.96 -0.31 5.94
C HIS A 93 -1.42 -1.73 6.26
N LEU A 94 -0.97 -2.31 7.38
CA LEU A 94 -1.46 -3.60 7.85
C LEU A 94 -2.94 -3.54 8.26
N ALA A 95 -3.37 -2.46 8.92
CA ALA A 95 -4.78 -2.23 9.23
C ALA A 95 -5.65 -2.15 7.96
N CYS A 96 -5.12 -1.56 6.89
CA CYS A 96 -5.76 -1.55 5.58
C CYS A 96 -5.97 -2.98 5.03
N LYS A 97 -4.98 -3.87 5.16
CA LYS A 97 -5.13 -5.29 4.76
C LYS A 97 -6.19 -6.01 5.58
N CYS A 98 -6.23 -5.78 6.89
CA CYS A 98 -7.28 -6.30 7.76
C CYS A 98 -8.67 -5.83 7.28
N LEU A 99 -8.81 -4.54 6.96
CA LEU A 99 -10.06 -3.98 6.44
C LEU A 99 -10.51 -4.68 5.14
N TRP A 100 -9.60 -4.94 4.19
CA TRP A 100 -9.97 -5.65 2.97
C TRP A 100 -10.49 -7.05 3.22
N VAL A 101 -9.84 -7.80 4.10
CA VAL A 101 -10.31 -9.14 4.48
C VAL A 101 -11.68 -9.09 5.15
N LEU A 102 -11.92 -8.09 6.02
CA LEU A 102 -13.22 -7.89 6.66
C LEU A 102 -14.32 -7.51 5.66
N LEU A 103 -14.04 -6.62 4.71
CA LEU A 103 -15.01 -6.25 3.68
C LEU A 103 -15.37 -7.42 2.76
N ILE A 104 -14.39 -8.25 2.37
CA ILE A 104 -14.64 -9.47 1.61
C ILE A 104 -15.53 -10.40 2.45
N ALA A 105 -15.17 -10.66 3.71
CA ALA A 105 -15.92 -11.56 4.58
C ALA A 105 -17.37 -11.10 4.84
N ALA A 106 -17.62 -9.78 4.86
CA ALA A 106 -18.96 -9.21 5.02
C ALA A 106 -19.77 -9.15 3.71
N SER A 107 -19.14 -9.40 2.56
CA SER A 107 -19.78 -9.40 1.23
C SER A 107 -20.23 -10.78 0.74
N VAL A 108 -19.98 -11.81 1.55
CA VAL A 108 -20.38 -13.22 1.34
C VAL A 108 -21.54 -13.55 2.24
#